data_AF-A0A3M1G767-F1
#
_entry.id   AF-A0A3M1G767-F1
#
_cell.length_a   1.000
_cell.length_b   1.000
_cell.length_c   1.000
_cell.angle_alpha   90.00
_cell.angle_beta   90.00
_cell.angle_gamma   90.00
#
_symmetry.space_group_name_H-M   'P 1'
#
loop_
_entity.id
_entity.type
_entity.pdbx_description
1 polymer ?
#
loop_
_entity_poly.entity_id
_entity_poly.type
_entity_poly.pdbx_seq_one_letter_code
_entity_poly.pdbx_strand_id
1 'polypeptide(L)'
;MQQNKLNQKKTAILEHGRGFLQRLTERCINECSKALIPFGVPVFKRFLKYRSQRELELNAEALEMAEILHTTGATLSEEDLEELLETSRTIDKKLQRDILLLPIRVHFDYDTIVHFRKKRLELLTGFFKKLLDTCQDSYKEMVRKAMSKDQYLDVNTDVVELYAEEAYEINLSIRTPIKVDLKPLAERIHCSMIEVGVRILQEEAEDIFST
;
A
#
# COMPACT_ATOMS: atom_id res chain seq x y z
N MET A 1 26.27 9.47 -13.77
CA MET A 1 26.47 8.62 -12.56
C MET A 1 25.36 8.80 -11.52
N GLN A 2 24.93 10.03 -11.20
CA GLN A 2 23.87 10.28 -10.19
C GLN A 2 22.51 9.65 -10.55
N GLN A 3 22.03 9.78 -11.80
CA GLN A 3 20.75 9.18 -12.22
C GLN A 3 20.71 7.64 -12.05
N ASN A 4 21.83 6.96 -12.29
CA ASN A 4 21.90 5.51 -12.18
C ASN A 4 21.74 5.05 -10.71
N LYS A 5 22.32 5.80 -9.76
CA LYS A 5 22.16 5.54 -8.33
C LYS A 5 20.73 5.81 -7.85
N LEU A 6 20.13 6.90 -8.30
CA LEU A 6 18.75 7.25 -7.97
C LEU A 6 17.77 6.16 -8.44
N ASN A 7 17.94 5.68 -9.68
CA ASN A 7 17.16 4.56 -10.21
C ASN A 7 17.36 3.28 -9.37
N GLN A 8 18.59 2.97 -8.96
CA GLN A 8 18.87 1.81 -8.12
C GLN A 8 18.14 1.89 -6.77
N LYS A 9 18.16 3.06 -6.12
CA LYS A 9 17.44 3.29 -4.86
C LYS A 9 15.93 3.12 -5.03
N LYS A 10 15.36 3.70 -6.08
CA LYS A 10 13.93 3.56 -6.40
C LYS A 10 13.53 2.10 -6.58
N THR A 11 14.33 1.33 -7.33
CA THR A 11 14.12 -0.11 -7.52
C THR A 11 14.12 -0.83 -6.18
N ALA A 12 15.11 -0.59 -5.31
CA ALA A 12 15.18 -1.22 -4.00
C ALA A 12 13.96 -0.88 -3.10
N ILE A 13 13.48 0.36 -3.14
CA ILE A 13 12.27 0.79 -2.41
C ILE A 13 11.03 0.06 -2.93
N LEU A 14 10.82 0.00 -4.25
CA LEU A 14 9.67 -0.67 -4.85
C LEU A 14 9.71 -2.18 -4.69
N GLU A 15 10.89 -2.80 -4.76
CA GLU A 15 11.07 -4.23 -4.50
C GLU A 15 10.70 -4.58 -3.06
N HIS A 16 11.12 -3.76 -2.09
CA HIS A 16 10.72 -3.93 -0.70
C HIS A 16 9.20 -3.80 -0.53
N GLY A 17 8.58 -2.73 -1.07
CA GLY A 17 7.13 -2.54 -1.02
C GLY A 17 6.34 -3.68 -1.68
N ARG A 18 6.86 -4.26 -2.77
CA ARG A 18 6.31 -5.47 -3.41
C ARG A 18 6.39 -6.69 -2.51
N GLY A 19 7.54 -6.91 -1.87
CA GLY A 19 7.72 -8.00 -0.90
C GLY A 19 6.75 -7.90 0.28
N PHE A 20 6.59 -6.69 0.83
CA PHE A 20 5.63 -6.41 1.90
C PHE A 20 4.19 -6.73 1.47
N LEU A 21 3.71 -6.13 0.37
CA LEU A 21 2.33 -6.32 -0.10
C LEU A 21 2.03 -7.78 -0.46
N GLN A 22 3.00 -8.51 -1.01
CA GLN A 22 2.86 -9.92 -1.30
C GLN A 22 2.67 -10.73 0.00
N ARG A 23 3.56 -10.55 0.98
CA ARG A 23 3.47 -11.25 2.28
C ARG A 23 2.17 -10.92 3.00
N LEU A 24 1.77 -9.65 3.03
CA LEU A 24 0.52 -9.20 3.62
C LEU A 24 -0.67 -9.90 2.96
N THR A 25 -0.75 -9.85 1.63
CA THR A 25 -1.86 -10.46 0.87
C THR A 25 -1.94 -11.97 1.12
N GLU A 26 -0.81 -12.68 1.03
CA GLU A 26 -0.77 -14.14 1.22
C GLU A 26 -1.18 -14.55 2.65
N ARG A 27 -0.62 -13.89 3.67
CA ARG A 27 -0.93 -14.18 5.08
C ARG A 27 -2.37 -13.82 5.43
N CYS A 28 -2.89 -12.67 4.98
CA CYS A 28 -4.29 -12.30 5.18
C CYS A 28 -5.26 -13.29 4.52
N ILE A 29 -4.97 -13.74 3.29
CA ILE A 29 -5.77 -14.80 2.63
C ILE A 29 -5.79 -16.06 3.47
N ASN A 30 -4.64 -16.49 4.01
CA ASN A 30 -4.56 -17.69 4.83
C ASN A 30 -5.41 -17.56 6.11
N GLU A 31 -5.37 -16.41 6.78
CA GLU A 31 -6.15 -16.14 7.99
C GLU A 31 -7.66 -15.98 7.73
N CYS A 32 -8.02 -15.48 6.54
CA CYS A 32 -9.41 -15.28 6.11
C CYS A 32 -10.00 -16.50 5.37
N SER A 33 -9.18 -17.48 4.98
CA SER A 33 -9.57 -18.62 4.12
C SER A 33 -10.73 -19.44 4.66
N LYS A 34 -10.87 -19.55 5.99
CA LYS A 34 -12.00 -20.24 6.65
C LYS A 34 -13.33 -19.50 6.52
N ALA A 35 -13.30 -18.17 6.36
CA ALA A 35 -14.46 -17.32 6.19
C ALA A 35 -14.82 -17.11 4.69
N LEU A 36 -13.86 -17.32 3.79
CA LEU A 36 -14.09 -17.25 2.35
C LEU A 36 -14.71 -18.57 1.86
N ILE A 37 -15.98 -18.52 1.41
CA ILE A 37 -16.68 -19.67 0.84
C ILE A 37 -15.83 -20.28 -0.29
N PRO A 38 -15.56 -21.61 -0.32
CA PRO A 38 -14.59 -22.24 -1.21
C PRO A 38 -14.76 -21.90 -2.71
N PHE A 39 -16.00 -21.74 -3.18
CA PHE A 39 -16.30 -21.39 -4.57
C PHE A 39 -15.98 -19.91 -4.94
N GLY A 40 -15.94 -19.01 -3.95
CA GLY A 40 -15.59 -17.60 -4.14
C GLY A 40 -14.09 -17.30 -4.02
N VAL A 41 -13.32 -18.23 -3.45
CA VAL A 41 -11.87 -18.06 -3.20
C VAL A 41 -11.07 -17.78 -4.48
N PRO A 42 -11.26 -18.48 -5.62
CA PRO A 42 -10.46 -18.22 -6.83
C PRO A 42 -10.70 -16.83 -7.42
N VAL A 43 -11.97 -16.39 -7.47
CA VAL A 43 -12.33 -15.05 -7.95
C VAL A 43 -11.76 -14.00 -7.02
N PHE A 44 -11.90 -14.19 -5.71
CA PHE A 44 -11.38 -13.26 -4.71
C PHE A 44 -9.86 -13.18 -4.72
N LYS A 45 -9.15 -14.31 -4.86
CA LYS A 45 -7.68 -14.33 -5.05
C LYS A 45 -7.25 -13.55 -6.29
N ARG A 46 -7.95 -13.70 -7.40
CA ARG A 46 -7.66 -12.94 -8.63
C ARG A 46 -7.95 -11.44 -8.45
N PHE A 47 -9.05 -11.10 -7.80
CA PHE A 47 -9.37 -9.72 -7.42
C PHE A 47 -8.27 -9.10 -6.54
N LEU A 48 -7.84 -9.81 -5.50
CA LEU A 48 -6.76 -9.36 -4.63
C LEU A 48 -5.45 -9.15 -5.39
N LYS A 49 -5.12 -10.01 -6.37
CA LYS A 49 -3.93 -9.79 -7.21
C LYS A 49 -3.99 -8.45 -7.95
N TYR A 50 -5.13 -8.12 -8.56
CA TYR A 50 -5.31 -6.83 -9.23
C TYR A 50 -5.26 -5.67 -8.22
N ARG A 51 -5.82 -5.86 -7.02
CA ARG A 51 -5.74 -4.87 -5.94
C ARG A 51 -4.31 -4.63 -5.47
N SER A 52 -3.52 -5.67 -5.22
CA SER A 52 -2.11 -5.53 -4.84
C SER A 52 -1.30 -4.84 -5.94
N GLN A 53 -1.60 -5.13 -7.21
CA GLN A 53 -0.98 -4.42 -8.34
C GLN A 53 -1.37 -2.93 -8.35
N ARG A 54 -2.63 -2.60 -8.07
CA ARG A 54 -3.09 -1.22 -7.89
C ARG A 54 -2.36 -0.50 -6.77
N GLU A 55 -2.16 -1.14 -5.62
CA GLU A 55 -1.38 -0.54 -4.51
C GLU A 55 0.09 -0.33 -4.89
N LEU A 56 0.69 -1.22 -5.67
CA LEU A 56 2.05 -1.04 -6.16
C LEU A 56 2.18 0.14 -7.12
N GLU A 57 1.16 0.38 -7.94
CA GLU A 57 1.10 1.55 -8.80
C GLU A 57 1.00 2.83 -7.96
N LEU A 58 0.17 2.86 -6.91
CA LEU A 58 0.15 4.00 -5.98
C LEU A 58 1.48 4.25 -5.27
N ASN A 59 2.14 3.18 -4.80
CA ASN A 59 3.45 3.31 -4.16
C ASN A 59 4.49 3.85 -5.15
N ALA A 60 4.39 3.49 -6.44
CA ALA A 60 5.24 4.05 -7.48
C ALA A 60 4.99 5.54 -7.66
N GLU A 61 3.74 5.99 -7.78
CA GLU A 61 3.41 7.42 -7.91
C GLU A 61 3.88 8.24 -6.70
N ALA A 62 3.67 7.74 -5.48
CA ALA A 62 4.16 8.38 -4.27
C ALA A 62 5.71 8.48 -4.24
N LEU A 63 6.42 7.51 -4.82
CA LEU A 63 7.87 7.50 -4.96
C LEU A 63 8.37 8.43 -6.06
N GLU A 64 7.66 8.52 -7.19
CA GLU A 64 7.96 9.52 -8.24
C GLU A 64 7.84 10.94 -7.68
N MET A 65 6.77 11.22 -6.94
CA MET A 65 6.61 12.51 -6.24
C MET A 65 7.75 12.74 -5.24
N ALA A 66 8.12 11.72 -4.46
CA ALA A 66 9.25 11.81 -3.55
C ALA A 66 10.58 12.11 -4.24
N GLU A 67 10.80 11.57 -5.46
CA GLU A 67 11.97 11.91 -6.29
C GLU A 67 11.96 13.37 -6.73
N ILE A 68 10.82 13.88 -7.19
CA ILE A 68 10.68 15.30 -7.58
C ILE A 68 11.02 16.19 -6.39
N LEU A 69 10.46 15.91 -5.21
CA LEU A 69 10.74 16.67 -3.99
C LEU A 69 12.20 16.54 -3.54
N HIS A 70 12.80 15.35 -3.66
CA HIS A 70 14.22 15.12 -3.36
C HIS A 70 15.13 15.94 -4.28
N THR A 71 14.89 15.90 -5.59
CA THR A 71 15.74 16.56 -6.60
C THR A 71 15.61 18.07 -6.58
N THR A 72 14.44 18.60 -6.24
CA THR A 72 14.18 20.04 -6.12
C THR A 72 14.49 20.60 -4.73
N GLY A 73 14.66 19.75 -3.72
CA GLY A 73 14.79 20.16 -2.32
C GLY A 73 13.50 20.73 -1.72
N ALA A 74 12.36 20.52 -2.37
CA ALA A 74 11.07 21.02 -1.94
C ALA A 74 10.43 20.13 -0.84
N THR A 75 9.40 20.67 -0.21
CA THR A 75 8.50 19.95 0.69
C THR A 75 7.19 19.66 -0.03
N LEU A 76 6.55 18.54 0.32
CA LEU A 76 5.25 18.17 -0.22
C LEU A 76 4.23 19.26 0.08
N SER A 77 3.62 19.82 -0.96
CA SER A 77 2.54 20.81 -0.85
C SER A 77 1.17 20.16 -0.93
N GLU A 78 0.13 20.93 -0.62
CA GLU A 78 -1.26 20.50 -0.80
C GLU A 78 -1.61 20.25 -2.27
N GLU A 79 -1.02 21.03 -3.20
CA GLU A 79 -1.23 20.86 -4.64
C GLU A 79 -0.64 19.54 -5.15
N ASP A 80 0.56 19.18 -4.68
CA ASP A 80 1.20 17.89 -4.99
C ASP A 80 0.36 16.71 -4.47
N LEU A 81 -0.25 16.86 -3.29
CA LEU A 81 -1.15 15.85 -2.72
C LEU A 81 -2.43 15.70 -3.54
N GLU A 82 -3.03 16.81 -4.01
CA GLU A 82 -4.21 16.73 -4.86
C GLU A 82 -3.87 16.09 -6.21
N GLU A 83 -2.70 16.36 -6.80
CA GLU A 83 -2.23 15.69 -8.01
C GLU A 83 -2.08 14.17 -7.81
N LEU A 84 -1.49 13.74 -6.70
CA LEU A 84 -1.40 12.34 -6.33
C LEU A 84 -2.79 11.71 -6.13
N LEU A 85 -3.72 12.43 -5.52
CA LEU A 85 -5.11 11.97 -5.35
C LEU A 85 -5.79 11.79 -6.70
N GLU A 86 -5.68 12.72 -7.63
CA GLU A 86 -6.24 12.59 -8.98
C GLU A 86 -5.64 11.42 -9.76
N THR A 87 -4.32 11.25 -9.66
CA THR A 87 -3.62 10.08 -10.23
C THR A 87 -4.15 8.79 -9.62
N SER A 88 -4.40 8.77 -8.30
CA SER A 88 -5.00 7.61 -7.63
C SER A 88 -6.38 7.24 -8.19
N ARG A 89 -7.21 8.23 -8.55
CA ARG A 89 -8.53 7.99 -9.17
C ARG A 89 -8.38 7.36 -10.56
N THR A 90 -7.34 7.71 -11.29
CA THR A 90 -7.04 7.10 -12.60
C THR A 90 -6.62 5.64 -12.45
N ILE A 91 -5.80 5.33 -11.45
CA ILE A 91 -5.42 3.96 -11.11
C ILE A 91 -6.64 3.14 -10.65
N ASP A 92 -7.57 3.74 -9.90
CA ASP A 92 -8.83 3.09 -9.51
C ASP A 92 -9.72 2.75 -10.71
N LYS A 93 -9.84 3.68 -11.67
CA LYS A 93 -10.54 3.41 -12.94
C LYS A 93 -9.89 2.28 -13.72
N LYS A 94 -8.56 2.15 -13.66
CA LYS A 94 -7.84 1.02 -14.26
C LYS A 94 -8.19 -0.29 -13.56
N LEU A 95 -8.20 -0.34 -12.22
CA LEU A 95 -8.63 -1.53 -11.49
C LEU A 95 -10.04 -1.96 -11.90
N GLN A 96 -10.98 -1.02 -12.02
CA GLN A 96 -12.36 -1.32 -12.46
C GLN A 96 -12.40 -1.98 -13.84
N ARG A 97 -11.51 -1.59 -14.76
CA ARG A 97 -11.37 -2.19 -16.09
C ARG A 97 -10.74 -3.57 -16.01
N ASP A 98 -9.69 -3.73 -15.20
CA ASP A 98 -8.95 -5.00 -15.05
C ASP A 98 -9.81 -6.11 -14.45
N ILE A 99 -10.77 -5.76 -13.59
CA ILE A 99 -11.69 -6.72 -12.95
C ILE A 99 -13.00 -6.92 -13.73
N LEU A 100 -13.17 -6.33 -14.92
CA LEU A 100 -14.44 -6.34 -15.67
C LEU A 100 -14.96 -7.76 -15.95
N LEU A 101 -14.04 -8.70 -16.18
CA LEU A 101 -14.33 -10.13 -16.44
C LEU A 101 -14.59 -10.95 -15.18
N LEU A 102 -14.41 -10.37 -13.98
CA LEU A 102 -14.75 -11.03 -12.73
C LEU A 102 -16.21 -10.76 -12.36
N PRO A 103 -16.90 -11.67 -11.66
CA PRO A 103 -18.22 -11.42 -11.08
C PRO A 103 -18.14 -10.55 -9.82
N ILE A 104 -17.28 -9.52 -9.84
CA ILE A 104 -17.06 -8.55 -8.76
C ILE A 104 -17.08 -7.17 -9.38
N ARG A 105 -17.78 -6.23 -8.73
CA ARG A 105 -17.72 -4.80 -9.05
C ARG A 105 -17.33 -4.05 -7.78
N VAL A 106 -16.53 -3.01 -7.95
CA VAL A 106 -16.08 -2.14 -6.85
C VAL A 106 -16.53 -0.73 -7.17
N HIS A 107 -17.14 -0.07 -6.19
CA HIS A 107 -17.49 1.33 -6.28
C HIS A 107 -16.61 2.13 -5.34
N PHE A 108 -15.77 3.00 -5.88
CA PHE A 108 -14.94 3.87 -5.07
C PHE A 108 -15.77 5.07 -4.64
N ASP A 109 -16.19 5.06 -3.38
CA ASP A 109 -16.82 6.21 -2.75
C ASP A 109 -15.72 7.16 -2.23
N TYR A 110 -15.40 8.16 -3.04
CA TYR A 110 -14.33 9.09 -2.72
C TYR A 110 -14.63 9.97 -1.50
N ASP A 111 -15.91 10.16 -1.15
CA ASP A 111 -16.28 10.95 0.03
C ASP A 111 -15.85 10.26 1.33
N THR A 112 -15.72 8.92 1.31
CA THR A 112 -15.30 8.13 2.47
C THR A 112 -13.81 7.81 2.46
N ILE A 113 -13.24 7.46 1.30
CA ILE A 113 -11.85 6.94 1.23
C ILE A 113 -10.77 8.02 1.10
N VAL A 114 -11.11 9.22 0.63
CA VAL A 114 -10.10 10.24 0.28
C VAL A 114 -9.29 10.69 1.49
N HIS A 115 -9.90 10.76 2.68
CA HIS A 115 -9.22 11.19 3.90
C HIS A 115 -8.10 10.23 4.29
N PHE A 116 -8.38 8.92 4.29
CA PHE A 116 -7.38 7.89 4.60
C PHE A 116 -6.27 7.89 3.55
N ARG A 117 -6.66 7.96 2.27
CA ARG A 117 -5.71 7.95 1.17
C ARG A 117 -4.77 9.14 1.18
N LYS A 118 -5.30 10.34 1.43
CA LYS A 118 -4.50 11.58 1.50
C LYS A 118 -3.41 11.45 2.57
N LYS A 119 -3.78 11.07 3.79
CA LYS A 119 -2.83 10.85 4.89
C LYS A 119 -1.80 9.77 4.55
N ARG A 120 -2.24 8.68 3.92
CA ARG A 120 -1.36 7.58 3.54
C ARG A 120 -0.34 8.00 2.49
N LEU A 121 -0.76 8.76 1.48
CA LEU A 121 0.12 9.30 0.44
C LEU A 121 1.12 10.31 1.02
N GLU A 122 0.66 11.19 1.92
CA GLU A 122 1.53 12.13 2.63
C GLU A 122 2.64 11.39 3.41
N LEU A 123 2.27 10.37 4.20
CA LEU A 123 3.23 9.56 4.96
C LEU A 123 4.19 8.79 4.05
N LEU A 124 3.67 8.12 3.01
CA LEU A 124 4.48 7.36 2.07
C LEU A 124 5.46 8.24 1.30
N THR A 125 5.02 9.37 0.76
CA THR A 125 5.88 10.29 0.03
C THR A 125 6.94 10.89 0.95
N GLY A 126 6.58 11.28 2.17
CA GLY A 126 7.53 11.76 3.18
C GLY A 126 8.55 10.69 3.57
N PHE A 127 8.11 9.45 3.77
CA PHE A 127 8.96 8.30 4.07
C PHE A 127 9.94 8.02 2.93
N PHE A 128 9.45 7.91 1.68
CA PHE A 128 10.29 7.67 0.52
C PHE A 128 11.29 8.80 0.28
N LYS A 129 10.88 10.06 0.45
CA LYS A 129 11.80 11.20 0.33
C LYS A 129 12.95 11.08 1.35
N LYS A 130 12.65 10.75 2.61
CA LYS A 130 13.70 10.53 3.63
C LYS A 130 14.68 9.42 3.23
N LEU A 131 14.21 8.34 2.61
CA LEU A 131 15.09 7.28 2.09
C LEU A 131 15.94 7.79 0.91
N LEU A 132 15.34 8.55 -0.01
CA LEU A 132 16.04 9.15 -1.15
C LEU A 132 17.09 10.19 -0.73
N ASP A 133 16.89 10.90 0.39
CA ASP A 133 17.85 11.86 0.94
C ASP A 133 19.13 11.21 1.50
N THR A 134 19.16 9.88 1.68
CA THR A 134 20.36 9.15 2.15
C THR A 134 21.40 8.93 1.04
N CYS A 135 22.66 8.67 1.42
CA CYS A 135 23.71 8.29 0.47
C CYS A 135 23.79 6.77 0.18
N GLN A 136 22.86 5.97 0.73
CA GLN A 136 22.90 4.51 0.69
C GLN A 136 22.09 3.96 -0.49
N ASP A 137 22.52 2.83 -1.04
CA ASP A 137 21.86 2.18 -2.18
C ASP A 137 20.98 0.97 -1.76
N SER A 138 21.26 0.39 -0.58
CA SER A 138 20.50 -0.74 0.00
C SER A 138 19.31 -0.23 0.81
N TYR A 139 18.14 -0.85 0.67
CA TYR A 139 16.94 -0.46 1.44
C TYR A 139 17.18 -0.47 2.96
N LYS A 140 17.80 -1.53 3.50
CA LYS A 140 18.07 -1.64 4.94
C LYS A 140 18.98 -0.51 5.44
N GLU A 141 20.02 -0.20 4.66
CA GLU A 141 20.95 0.88 4.98
C GLU A 141 20.29 2.26 4.85
N MET A 142 19.42 2.46 3.85
CA MET A 142 18.61 3.68 3.70
C MET A 142 17.74 3.89 4.94
N VAL A 143 17.02 2.85 5.38
CA VAL A 143 16.15 2.93 6.57
C VAL A 143 16.98 3.22 7.82
N ARG A 144 18.04 2.45 8.10
CA ARG A 144 18.91 2.65 9.26
C ARG A 144 19.54 4.05 9.28
N LYS A 145 19.84 4.62 8.11
CA LYS A 145 20.41 5.96 8.02
C LYS A 145 19.35 7.06 8.20
N ALA A 146 18.14 6.84 7.73
CA ALA A 146 17.06 7.82 7.73
C ALA A 146 16.32 7.93 9.07
N MET A 147 16.22 6.83 9.84
CA MET A 147 15.40 6.78 11.05
C MET A 147 15.80 5.68 12.03
N SER A 148 15.33 5.82 13.27
CA SER A 148 15.41 4.76 14.30
C SER A 148 14.40 3.63 14.05
N LYS A 149 14.57 2.52 14.77
CA LYS A 149 13.63 1.37 14.72
C LYS A 149 12.21 1.78 15.09
N ASP A 150 12.04 2.57 16.15
CA ASP A 150 10.72 3.00 16.63
C ASP A 150 10.05 3.91 15.60
N GLN A 151 10.78 4.87 15.03
CA GLN A 151 10.25 5.73 13.96
C GLN A 151 9.86 4.95 12.70
N TYR A 152 10.61 3.91 12.34
CA TYR A 152 10.26 3.03 11.22
C TYR A 152 8.96 2.28 11.52
N LEU A 153 8.83 1.71 12.71
CA LEU A 153 7.64 1.00 13.14
C LEU A 153 6.42 1.93 13.20
N ASP A 154 6.54 3.11 13.80
CA ASP A 154 5.45 4.09 13.93
C ASP A 154 4.91 4.47 12.55
N VAL A 155 5.79 4.96 11.65
CA VAL A 155 5.37 5.44 10.31
C VAL A 155 4.73 4.32 9.49
N ASN A 156 5.32 3.12 9.49
CA ASN A 156 4.78 2.04 8.68
C ASN A 156 3.52 1.42 9.30
N THR A 157 3.38 1.45 10.63
CA THR A 157 2.14 1.03 11.30
C THR A 157 1.00 1.96 10.94
N ASP A 158 1.21 3.28 11.01
CA ASP A 158 0.22 4.27 10.58
C ASP A 158 -0.20 4.05 9.11
N VAL A 159 0.77 3.78 8.22
CA VAL A 159 0.48 3.47 6.80
C VAL A 159 -0.36 2.19 6.66
N VAL A 160 -0.07 1.15 7.43
CA VAL A 160 -0.83 -0.12 7.42
C VAL A 160 -2.25 0.10 7.93
N GLU A 161 -2.42 0.82 9.03
CA GLU A 161 -3.73 1.12 9.60
C GLU A 161 -4.58 1.94 8.62
N LEU A 162 -4.02 3.01 8.04
CA LEU A 162 -4.70 3.79 7.00
C LEU A 162 -5.06 2.95 5.77
N TYR A 163 -4.19 2.02 5.37
CA TYR A 163 -4.49 1.11 4.28
C TYR A 163 -5.61 0.13 4.66
N ALA A 164 -5.64 -0.37 5.88
CA ALA A 164 -6.71 -1.25 6.36
C ALA A 164 -8.06 -0.52 6.39
N GLU A 165 -8.12 0.72 6.87
CA GLU A 165 -9.32 1.57 6.87
C GLU A 165 -9.82 1.84 5.44
N GLU A 166 -8.94 2.31 4.55
CA GLU A 166 -9.28 2.47 3.13
C GLU A 166 -9.78 1.15 2.54
N ALA A 167 -9.14 0.04 2.92
CA ALA A 167 -9.47 -1.25 2.38
C ALA A 167 -10.83 -1.78 2.84
N TYR A 168 -11.21 -1.48 4.08
CA TYR A 168 -12.49 -1.79 4.67
C TYR A 168 -13.63 -1.14 3.89
N GLU A 169 -13.57 0.18 3.67
CA GLU A 169 -14.57 0.93 2.90
C GLU A 169 -14.72 0.39 1.47
N ILE A 170 -13.59 0.12 0.81
CA ILE A 170 -13.59 -0.50 -0.53
C ILE A 170 -14.24 -1.89 -0.48
N ASN A 171 -13.97 -2.70 0.54
CA ASN A 171 -14.54 -4.04 0.66
C ASN A 171 -16.06 -4.01 0.88
N LEU A 172 -16.57 -3.04 1.64
CA LEU A 172 -18.01 -2.83 1.81
C LEU A 172 -18.70 -2.41 0.50
N SER A 173 -17.98 -1.71 -0.38
CA SER A 173 -18.48 -1.30 -1.69
C SER A 173 -18.60 -2.44 -2.72
N ILE A 174 -18.01 -3.61 -2.43
CA ILE A 174 -17.99 -4.72 -3.36
C ILE A 174 -19.44 -5.17 -3.66
N ARG A 175 -19.74 -5.36 -4.94
CA ARG A 175 -20.99 -5.96 -5.42
C ARG A 175 -20.67 -7.25 -6.13
N THR A 176 -21.43 -8.30 -5.82
CA THR A 176 -21.36 -9.59 -6.52
C THR A 176 -22.76 -10.00 -7.00
N PRO A 177 -22.87 -10.86 -8.03
CA PRO A 177 -24.17 -11.38 -8.50
C PRO A 177 -24.96 -12.15 -7.44
N ILE A 178 -24.27 -12.68 -6.43
CA ILE A 178 -24.88 -13.39 -5.31
C ILE A 178 -25.03 -12.40 -4.16
N LYS A 179 -26.21 -12.37 -3.53
CA LYS A 179 -26.40 -11.57 -2.31
C LYS A 179 -25.59 -12.21 -1.18
N VAL A 180 -24.40 -11.68 -0.93
CA VAL A 180 -23.54 -12.04 0.19
C VAL A 180 -23.46 -10.81 1.09
N ASP A 181 -23.65 -11.01 2.40
CA ASP A 181 -23.31 -9.98 3.36
C ASP A 181 -21.77 -9.90 3.44
N LEU A 182 -21.24 -8.79 2.94
CA LEU A 182 -19.80 -8.57 2.85
C LEU A 182 -19.25 -7.91 4.11
N LYS A 183 -20.10 -7.44 5.03
CA LYS A 183 -19.64 -6.76 6.24
C LYS A 183 -18.79 -7.68 7.13
N PRO A 184 -19.19 -8.92 7.45
CA PRO A 184 -18.35 -9.82 8.24
C PRO A 184 -17.01 -10.15 7.56
N LEU A 185 -17.00 -10.20 6.22
CA LEU A 185 -15.78 -10.42 5.45
C LEU A 185 -14.88 -9.18 5.48
N ALA A 186 -15.44 -7.99 5.31
CA ALA A 186 -14.71 -6.72 5.36
C ALA A 186 -14.08 -6.50 6.73
N GLU A 187 -14.83 -6.73 7.81
CA GLU A 187 -14.33 -6.68 9.20
C GLU A 187 -13.19 -7.68 9.41
N ARG A 188 -13.37 -8.92 8.94
CA ARG A 188 -12.34 -9.95 9.07
C ARG A 188 -11.06 -9.60 8.32
N ILE A 189 -11.18 -9.06 7.10
CA ILE A 189 -10.03 -8.60 6.31
C ILE A 189 -9.34 -7.42 6.99
N HIS A 190 -10.10 -6.45 7.49
CA HIS A 190 -9.57 -5.28 8.20
C HIS A 190 -8.74 -5.70 9.42
N CYS A 191 -9.30 -6.50 10.33
CA CYS A 191 -8.55 -6.99 11.50
C CYS A 191 -7.30 -7.78 11.08
N SER A 192 -7.43 -8.66 10.08
CA SER A 192 -6.30 -9.45 9.59
C SER A 192 -5.21 -8.56 8.97
N MET A 193 -5.57 -7.53 8.21
CA MET A 193 -4.60 -6.59 7.64
C MET A 193 -3.79 -5.86 8.71
N ILE A 194 -4.42 -5.43 9.80
CA ILE A 194 -3.73 -4.78 10.92
C ILE A 194 -2.83 -5.79 11.64
N GLU A 195 -3.38 -6.91 12.09
CA GLU A 195 -2.62 -7.91 12.87
C GLU A 195 -1.43 -8.50 12.07
N VAL A 196 -1.66 -8.87 10.82
CA VAL A 196 -0.64 -9.42 9.93
C VAL A 196 0.36 -8.34 9.53
N GLY A 197 -0.12 -7.14 9.19
CA GLY A 197 0.71 -6.02 8.78
C GLY A 197 1.70 -5.63 9.87
N VAL A 198 1.21 -5.41 11.09
CA VAL A 198 2.06 -5.10 12.25
C VAL A 198 3.08 -6.21 12.52
N ARG A 199 2.68 -7.48 12.41
CA ARG A 199 3.62 -8.60 12.59
C ARG A 199 4.71 -8.62 11.53
N ILE A 200 4.37 -8.39 10.26
CA ILE A 200 5.36 -8.30 9.18
C ILE A 200 6.33 -7.13 9.44
N LEU A 201 5.81 -5.97 9.87
CA LEU A 201 6.65 -4.81 10.18
C LEU A 201 7.60 -5.07 11.36
N GLN A 202 7.17 -5.82 12.37
CA GLN A 202 8.03 -6.24 13.48
C GLN A 202 9.15 -7.17 12.98
N GLU A 203 8.82 -8.18 12.17
CA GLU A 203 9.80 -9.07 11.54
C GLU A 203 10.80 -8.28 10.67
N GLU A 204 10.33 -7.33 9.88
CA GLU A 204 11.17 -6.46 9.04
C GLU A 204 12.05 -5.53 9.89
N ALA A 205 11.51 -4.93 10.95
CA ALA A 205 12.26 -4.06 11.83
C ALA A 205 13.35 -4.85 12.61
N GLU A 206 13.11 -6.10 12.96
CA GLU A 206 14.15 -6.96 13.49
C GLU A 206 15.24 -7.20 12.43
N ASP A 207 14.88 -7.61 11.22
CA ASP A 207 15.80 -7.89 10.12
C ASP A 207 16.60 -6.67 9.61
N ILE A 208 16.04 -5.46 9.71
CA ILE A 208 16.71 -4.21 9.31
C ILE A 208 17.68 -3.74 10.38
N PHE A 209 17.32 -3.85 11.66
CA PHE A 209 18.03 -3.23 12.78
C PHE A 209 18.81 -4.23 13.66
N SER A 210 18.85 -5.53 13.36
CA SER A 210 19.60 -6.55 14.11
C SER A 210 21.13 -6.51 13.90
N THR A 211 21.71 -5.36 13.57
CA THR A 211 23.14 -5.21 13.26
C THR A 211 23.82 -4.25 14.23
#